data_AF-A0A972TWN3-F1
#
_entry.id   AF-A0A972TWN3-F1
#
_cell.length_a   1.000
_cell.length_b   1.000
_cell.length_c   1.000
_cell.angle_alpha   90.00
_cell.angle_beta   90.00
_cell.angle_gamma   90.00
#
_symmetry.space_group_name_H-M   'P 1'
#
loop_
_entity.id
_entity.type
_entity.pdbx_description
1 polymer ?
#
loop_
_entity_poly.entity_id
_entity_poly.type
_entity_poly.pdbx_seq_one_letter_code
_entity_poly.pdbx_strand_id
1 'polypeptide(L)'
;MILFACLQLKKEHNIDWRKIKQVECRIGSRQVSIVCEPIEEKRKVTTSYCARFSLPYKVAVALVMGRVGLEQFSERHIKDKRILSLTGIVDYIKDEKLSKARDHFPGDVTIEMKNRIRYRHSQKYERGSEEHPLR
;
A
#
# COMPACT_ATOMS: atom_id res chain seq x y z
N MET A 1 2.51 -1.95 7.69
CA MET A 1 1.40 -2.91 7.62
C MET A 1 0.94 -3.17 6.21
N ILE A 2 0.16 -2.27 5.60
CA ILE A 2 -0.24 -2.38 4.18
C ILE A 2 0.94 -2.65 3.24
N LEU A 3 2.05 -1.92 3.42
CA LEU A 3 3.26 -2.14 2.61
C LEU A 3 3.83 -3.56 2.72
N PHE A 4 3.85 -4.11 3.93
CA PHE A 4 4.37 -5.45 4.16
C PHE A 4 3.45 -6.50 3.54
N ALA A 5 2.14 -6.35 3.70
CA ALA A 5 1.14 -7.20 3.05
C ALA A 5 1.31 -7.19 1.52
N CYS A 6 1.55 -6.03 0.89
CA CYS A 6 1.84 -5.94 -0.54
C CYS A 6 3.12 -6.69 -0.93
N LEU A 7 4.20 -6.52 -0.16
CA LEU A 7 5.47 -7.19 -0.42
C LEU A 7 5.36 -8.71 -0.27
N GLN A 8 4.63 -9.16 0.75
CA GLN A 8 4.37 -10.58 1.01
C GLN A 8 3.57 -11.20 -0.15
N LEU A 9 2.44 -10.59 -0.52
CA LEU A 9 1.63 -11.03 -1.65
C LEU A 9 2.43 -11.07 -2.96
N LYS A 10 3.26 -10.05 -3.21
CA LYS A 10 4.12 -10.01 -4.39
C LYS A 10 5.09 -11.18 -4.41
N LYS A 11 5.71 -11.49 -3.26
CA LYS A 11 6.70 -12.56 -3.13
C LYS A 11 6.06 -13.94 -3.24
N GLU A 12 4.97 -14.18 -2.52
CA GLU A 12 4.27 -15.47 -2.46
C GLU A 12 3.65 -15.87 -3.80
N HIS A 13 3.05 -14.91 -4.51
CA HIS A 13 2.32 -15.19 -5.75
C HIS A 13 3.06 -14.72 -7.01
N ASN A 14 4.31 -14.29 -6.88
CA ASN A 14 5.14 -13.73 -7.97
C ASN A 14 4.36 -12.71 -8.83
N ILE A 15 3.73 -11.74 -8.16
CA ILE A 15 2.78 -10.82 -8.82
C ILE A 15 3.52 -9.90 -9.79
N ASP A 16 3.12 -10.01 -11.06
CA ASP A 16 3.47 -9.06 -12.12
C ASP A 16 2.54 -7.84 -12.03
N TRP A 17 3.13 -6.70 -11.66
CA TRP A 17 2.43 -5.43 -11.46
C TRP A 17 1.66 -4.96 -12.70
N ARG A 18 2.11 -5.35 -13.91
CA ARG A 18 1.45 -4.99 -15.19
C ARG A 18 0.11 -5.69 -15.39
N LYS A 19 -0.09 -6.81 -14.68
CA LYS A 19 -1.30 -7.64 -14.72
C LYS A 19 -2.28 -7.30 -13.61
N ILE A 20 -1.98 -6.33 -12.76
CA ILE A 20 -2.90 -5.87 -11.71
C ILE A 20 -4.02 -5.05 -12.37
N LYS A 21 -5.25 -5.32 -11.94
CA LYS A 21 -6.45 -4.56 -12.32
C LYS A 21 -6.80 -3.53 -11.25
N GLN A 22 -6.76 -3.92 -9.98
CA GLN A 22 -7.09 -3.04 -8.85
C GLN A 22 -6.38 -3.52 -7.59
N VAL A 23 -6.06 -2.58 -6.70
CA VAL A 23 -5.59 -2.88 -5.33
C VAL A 23 -6.51 -2.19 -4.35
N GLU A 24 -7.01 -2.93 -3.38
CA GLU A 24 -7.87 -2.43 -2.31
C GLU A 24 -7.16 -2.58 -0.97
N CYS A 25 -7.02 -1.46 -0.25
CA CYS A 25 -6.41 -1.42 1.08
C CYS A 25 -7.48 -1.11 2.13
N ARG A 26 -7.78 -2.04 3.04
CA ARG A 26 -8.62 -1.73 4.21
C ARG A 26 -7.76 -1.11 5.30
N ILE A 27 -8.17 0.07 5.77
CA ILE A 27 -7.39 0.89 6.70
C ILE A 27 -8.30 1.53 7.74
N GLY A 28 -7.79 1.67 8.97
CA GLY A 28 -8.50 2.35 10.06
C GLY A 28 -8.65 3.86 9.80
N SER A 29 -9.75 4.44 10.29
CA SER A 29 -10.16 5.83 10.04
C SER A 29 -9.10 6.87 10.41
N ARG A 30 -8.35 6.63 11.49
CA ARG A 30 -7.28 7.53 11.96
C ARG A 30 -6.18 7.78 10.93
N GLN A 31 -5.88 6.80 10.08
CA GLN A 31 -4.81 6.89 9.09
C GLN A 31 -5.32 7.43 7.75
N VAL A 32 -6.61 7.27 7.47
CA VAL A 32 -7.22 7.64 6.19
C VAL A 32 -7.01 9.11 5.86
N SER A 33 -7.29 10.00 6.81
CA SER A 33 -7.13 11.45 6.61
C SER A 33 -5.66 11.87 6.39
N ILE A 34 -4.70 11.05 6.83
CA ILE A 34 -3.27 11.34 6.73
C ILE A 34 -2.71 10.83 5.39
N VAL A 35 -3.02 9.58 5.03
CA VAL A 35 -2.35 8.88 3.92
C VAL A 35 -3.22 8.58 2.70
N CYS A 36 -4.55 8.67 2.83
CA CYS A 36 -5.48 8.34 1.75
C CYS A 36 -6.20 9.56 1.20
N GLU A 37 -6.59 10.52 2.04
CA GLU A 37 -7.41 11.66 1.63
C GLU A 37 -6.57 12.95 1.49
N PRO A 38 -6.91 13.82 0.53
CA PRO A 38 -7.80 13.57 -0.62
C PRO A 38 -7.16 12.61 -1.64
N ILE A 39 -7.92 11.61 -2.11
CA ILE A 39 -7.36 10.46 -2.86
C ILE A 39 -6.79 10.87 -4.21
N GLU A 40 -7.37 11.88 -4.83
CA GLU A 40 -6.96 12.46 -6.11
C GLU A 40 -5.55 13.06 -6.00
N GLU A 41 -5.24 13.76 -4.91
CA GLU A 41 -3.91 14.31 -4.66
C GLU A 41 -2.93 13.21 -4.26
N LYS A 42 -3.36 12.27 -3.42
CA LYS A 42 -2.50 11.13 -3.04
C LYS A 42 -2.15 10.25 -4.24
N ARG A 43 -3.00 10.19 -5.27
CA ARG A 43 -2.70 9.52 -6.55
C ARG A 43 -1.73 10.32 -7.43
N LYS A 44 -1.77 11.66 -7.37
CA LYS A 44 -0.94 12.59 -8.15
C LYS A 44 0.26 13.12 -7.36
N VAL A 45 1.18 12.23 -7.00
CA VAL A 45 2.39 12.61 -6.27
C VAL A 45 3.34 13.43 -7.17
N THR A 46 3.61 14.67 -6.78
CA THR A 46 4.53 15.59 -7.49
C THR A 46 5.82 15.88 -6.71
N THR A 47 5.82 15.67 -5.39
CA THR A 47 6.96 15.94 -4.51
C THR A 47 7.31 14.74 -3.63
N SER A 48 8.58 14.66 -3.21
CA SER A 48 9.07 13.63 -2.28
C SER A 48 8.30 13.65 -0.96
N TYR A 49 7.92 14.83 -0.47
CA TYR A 49 7.15 14.98 0.76
C TYR A 49 5.76 14.36 0.62
N CYS A 50 5.00 14.71 -0.42
CA CYS A 50 3.67 14.13 -0.66
C CYS A 50 3.74 12.61 -0.85
N ALA A 51 4.80 12.11 -1.49
CA ALA A 51 5.03 10.67 -1.69
C ALA A 51 5.09 9.89 -0.37
N ARG A 52 5.73 10.47 0.67
CA ARG A 52 5.84 9.86 2.01
C ARG A 52 4.51 9.80 2.74
N PHE A 53 3.52 10.58 2.35
CA PHE A 53 2.18 10.59 2.93
C PHE A 53 1.11 10.13 1.93
N SER A 54 1.50 9.36 0.91
CA SER A 54 0.57 8.77 -0.05
C SER A 54 0.56 7.25 0.07
N LEU A 55 -0.59 6.69 0.49
CA LEU A 55 -0.81 5.25 0.48
C LEU A 55 -0.79 4.68 -0.95
N PRO A 56 -1.48 5.27 -1.95
CA PRO A 56 -1.41 4.80 -3.34
C PRO A 56 0.00 4.69 -3.88
N TYR A 57 0.84 5.71 -3.63
CA TYR A 57 2.22 5.73 -4.08
C TYR A 57 3.06 4.66 -3.39
N LYS A 58 2.96 4.56 -2.06
CA LYS A 58 3.64 3.53 -1.27
C LYS A 58 3.32 2.11 -1.74
N VAL A 59 2.04 1.82 -1.99
CA VAL A 59 1.59 0.52 -2.51
C VAL A 59 2.13 0.27 -3.92
N ALA A 60 2.08 1.26 -4.80
CA ALA A 60 2.64 1.16 -6.15
C ALA A 60 4.14 0.86 -6.12
N VAL A 61 4.92 1.57 -5.28
CA VAL A 61 6.36 1.31 -5.10
C VAL A 61 6.61 -0.14 -4.67
N ALA A 62 5.88 -0.62 -3.65
CA ALA A 62 6.02 -1.99 -3.16
C ALA A 62 5.77 -3.04 -4.25
N LEU A 63 4.75 -2.83 -5.08
CA LEU A 63 4.36 -3.76 -6.13
C LEU A 63 5.28 -3.70 -7.36
N VAL A 64 5.78 -2.52 -7.72
CA VAL A 64 6.68 -2.35 -8.87
C VAL A 64 8.10 -2.76 -8.52
N MET A 65 8.64 -2.27 -7.40
CA MET A 65 10.05 -2.42 -7.04
C MET A 65 10.33 -3.57 -6.08
N GLY A 66 9.31 -4.13 -5.43
CA GLY A 66 9.49 -5.20 -4.43
C GLY A 66 10.21 -4.75 -3.16
N ARG A 67 10.36 -3.43 -2.94
CA ARG A 67 10.96 -2.83 -1.75
C ARG A 67 10.44 -1.41 -1.56
N VAL A 68 10.43 -0.94 -0.32
CA VAL A 68 10.08 0.45 0.03
C VAL A 68 11.09 0.98 1.04
N GLY A 69 11.79 2.05 0.67
CA GLY A 69 12.77 2.74 1.49
C GLY A 69 12.90 4.21 1.10
N LEU A 70 13.75 4.97 1.80
CA LEU A 70 13.90 6.41 1.56
C LEU A 70 14.29 6.75 0.12
N GLU A 71 15.10 5.91 -0.51
CA GLU A 71 15.53 6.06 -1.92
C GLU A 71 14.33 6.08 -2.89
N GLN A 72 13.28 5.31 -2.60
CA GLN A 72 12.09 5.20 -3.45
C GLN A 72 11.19 6.44 -3.39
N PHE A 73 11.49 7.41 -2.52
CA PHE A 73 10.81 8.69 -2.47
C PHE A 73 11.64 9.83 -3.10
N SER A 74 12.75 9.52 -3.77
CA SER A 74 13.58 10.52 -4.46
C SER A 74 12.89 11.08 -5.71
N GLU A 75 13.36 12.23 -6.20
CA GLU A 75 12.83 12.86 -7.41
C GLU A 75 12.77 11.93 -8.63
N ARG A 76 13.76 11.04 -8.74
CA ARG A 76 13.81 10.05 -9.82
C ARG A 76 12.61 9.09 -9.77
N HIS A 77 12.25 8.62 -8.58
CA HIS A 77 11.21 7.60 -8.41
C HIS A 77 9.81 8.21 -8.40
N ILE A 78 9.62 9.43 -7.90
CA ILE A 78 8.31 10.09 -7.97
C ILE A 78 7.90 10.45 -9.40
N LYS A 79 8.88 10.58 -10.32
CA LYS A 79 8.66 10.78 -11.77
C LYS A 79 8.57 9.47 -12.57
N ASP A 80 8.70 8.30 -11.93
CA ASP A 80 8.67 7.01 -12.62
C ASP A 80 7.23 6.67 -13.06
N LYS A 81 7.01 6.67 -14.38
CA LYS A 81 5.70 6.39 -15.00
C LYS A 81 5.16 5.01 -14.63
N ARG A 82 6.02 4.03 -14.33
CA ARG A 82 5.57 2.68 -13.92
C ARG A 82 4.87 2.74 -12.57
N ILE A 83 5.46 3.47 -11.62
CA ILE A 83 4.90 3.64 -10.27
C ILE A 83 3.63 4.50 -10.35
N LEU A 84 3.68 5.62 -11.07
CA LEU A 84 2.53 6.52 -11.24
C LEU A 84 1.34 5.85 -11.94
N SER A 85 1.58 4.93 -12.88
CA SER A 85 0.50 4.19 -13.54
C SER A 85 -0.32 3.33 -12.59
N LEU A 86 0.30 2.88 -11.49
CA LEU A 86 -0.34 1.99 -10.52
C LEU A 86 -1.10 2.76 -9.44
N THR A 87 -0.71 4.01 -9.13
CA THR A 87 -1.39 4.80 -8.10
C THR A 87 -2.87 4.99 -8.41
N GLY A 88 -3.23 5.15 -9.70
CA GLY A 88 -4.61 5.35 -10.15
C GLY A 88 -5.55 4.16 -9.91
N ILE A 89 -5.01 2.94 -9.75
CA ILE A 89 -5.78 1.71 -9.51
C ILE A 89 -5.70 1.23 -8.05
N VAL A 90 -5.01 1.97 -7.19
CA VAL A 90 -5.00 1.72 -5.75
C VAL A 90 -6.14 2.51 -5.12
N ASP A 91 -6.99 1.81 -4.40
CA ASP A 91 -8.09 2.36 -3.62
C ASP A 91 -8.03 1.88 -2.17
N TYR A 92 -8.84 2.51 -1.34
CA TYR A 92 -8.92 2.19 0.08
C TYR A 92 -10.36 2.07 0.55
N ILE A 93 -10.55 1.23 1.57
CA ILE A 93 -11.81 1.12 2.29
C ILE A 93 -11.56 1.52 3.74
N LYS A 94 -12.36 2.45 4.23
CA LYS A 94 -12.40 2.79 5.66
C LYS A 94 -13.04 1.62 6.40
N ASP A 95 -12.29 0.99 7.29
CA ASP A 95 -12.81 -0.13 8.10
C ASP A 95 -12.93 0.30 9.57
N GLU A 96 -14.18 0.44 10.02
CA GLU A 96 -14.48 0.83 11.40
C GLU A 96 -14.07 -0.22 12.43
N LYS A 97 -14.00 -1.51 12.05
CA LYS A 97 -13.54 -2.57 12.95
C LYS A 97 -12.03 -2.44 13.18
N LEU A 98 -11.26 -2.14 12.14
CA LEU A 98 -9.84 -1.82 12.25
C LEU A 98 -9.60 -0.53 13.06
N SER A 99 -10.57 0.38 13.06
CA SER A 99 -10.50 1.64 13.81
C SER A 99 -10.72 1.47 15.32
N LYS A 100 -11.31 0.34 15.75
CA LYS A 100 -11.61 0.02 17.16
C LYS A 100 -10.51 -0.80 17.85
N ALA A 101 -9.54 -1.33 17.09
CA ALA A 101 -8.36 -1.95 17.66
C ALA A 101 -7.56 -0.86 18.41
N ARG A 102 -7.51 -0.94 19.74
CA ARG A 102 -6.79 0.04 20.57
C ARG A 102 -5.27 -0.15 20.55
N ASP A 103 -4.85 -1.40 20.36
CA ASP A 103 -3.45 -1.79 20.60
C ASP A 103 -2.67 -2.12 19.32
N HIS A 104 -3.33 -2.17 18.15
CA HIS A 104 -2.69 -2.52 16.87
C HIS A 104 -3.23 -1.73 15.68
N PHE A 105 -2.40 -1.58 14.65
CA PHE A 105 -2.80 -1.06 13.32
C PHE A 105 -2.93 -2.18 12.27
N PRO A 106 -4.03 -2.96 12.27
CA PRO A 106 -4.22 -4.01 11.29
C PRO A 106 -4.38 -3.43 9.87
N GLY A 107 -3.87 -4.13 8.86
CA GLY A 107 -3.97 -3.73 7.46
C GLY A 107 -4.25 -4.91 6.57
N ASP A 108 -5.34 -4.83 5.79
CA ASP A 108 -5.69 -5.83 4.79
C ASP A 108 -5.45 -5.28 3.39
N VAL A 109 -4.80 -6.08 2.56
CA VAL A 109 -4.60 -5.77 1.14
C VAL A 109 -5.23 -6.85 0.30
N THR A 110 -6.01 -6.44 -0.69
CA THR A 110 -6.53 -7.31 -1.74
C THR A 110 -6.03 -6.82 -3.09
N ILE A 111 -5.41 -7.70 -3.86
CA ILE A 111 -4.93 -7.43 -5.22
C ILE A 111 -5.80 -8.23 -6.19
N GLU A 112 -6.55 -7.53 -7.05
CA GLU A 112 -7.28 -8.13 -8.16
C GLU A 112 -6.42 -8.07 -9.43
N MET A 113 -6.21 -9.23 -10.05
CA MET A 113 -5.50 -9.39 -11.30
C MET A 113 -6.47 -9.25 -12.49
N LYS A 114 -5.96 -8.88 -13.67
CA LYS A 114 -6.74 -8.75 -14.92
C LYS A 114 -7.42 -10.04 -15.35
N ASN A 115 -6.86 -11.20 -14.96
CA ASN A 115 -7.47 -12.52 -15.16
C ASN A 115 -8.52 -12.88 -14.09
N ARG A 116 -8.99 -11.90 -13.29
CA ARG A 116 -9.97 -12.03 -12.20
C ARG A 116 -9.52 -12.83 -10.97
N ILE A 117 -8.27 -13.29 -10.92
CA ILE A 117 -7.71 -13.87 -9.69
C ILE A 117 -7.55 -12.78 -8.64
N ARG A 118 -7.91 -13.09 -7.39
CA ARG A 118 -7.75 -12.19 -6.25
C ARG A 118 -6.84 -12.82 -5.20
N TYR A 119 -5.85 -12.06 -4.76
CA TYR A 119 -4.99 -12.42 -3.64
C TYR A 119 -5.27 -11.48 -2.48
N ARG A 120 -5.38 -12.01 -1.27
CA ARG A 120 -5.64 -11.22 -0.06
C ARG A 120 -4.66 -11.60 1.03
N HIS A 121 -4.10 -10.59 1.69
CA HIS A 121 -3.30 -10.77 2.90
C HIS A 121 -3.83 -9.85 3.99
N SER A 122 -4.03 -10.42 5.18
CA SER A 122 -4.47 -9.71 6.37
C SER A 122 -3.33 -9.69 7.37
N GLN A 123 -2.81 -8.51 7.66
CA GLN A 123 -1.74 -8.34 8.64
C GLN A 123 -2.35 -7.72 9.90
N LYS A 124 -2.46 -8.51 10.97
CA LYS A 124 -3.10 -8.09 12.23
C LYS A 124 -2.19 -7.25 13.13
N TYR A 125 -0.90 -7.59 13.23
CA TYR A 125 0.06 -6.92 14.14
C TYR A 125 1.18 -6.21 13.40
N GLU A 126 1.60 -5.06 13.95
CA GLU A 126 2.64 -4.22 13.38
C GLU A 126 4.03 -4.81 13.43
N ARG A 127 4.83 -4.56 12.39
CA ARG A 127 6.20 -5.04 12.34
C ARG A 127 7.01 -4.27 13.39
N GLY A 128 7.57 -4.98 14.37
CA GLY A 128 8.18 -4.42 15.58
C GLY A 128 7.32 -4.56 16.84
N SER A 129 6.07 -5.04 16.73
CA SER A 129 5.29 -5.49 17.90
C SER A 129 5.89 -6.76 18.49
N GLU A 130 5.51 -7.08 19.73
CA GLU A 130 5.91 -8.31 20.42
C GLU A 130 5.53 -9.56 19.59
N GLU A 131 4.42 -9.48 18.86
CA GLU A 131 3.83 -10.53 18.03
C GLU A 131 4.44 -10.60 16.61
N HIS A 132 5.13 -9.54 16.16
CA HIS A 132 5.84 -9.50 14.88
C HIS A 132 7.21 -8.80 15.00
N PRO A 133 8.18 -9.41 15.71
CA PRO A 133 9.49 -8.82 15.95
C PRO A 133 10.27 -8.59 14.66
N LEU A 134 11.10 -7.55 14.65
CA LEU A 134 12.05 -7.28 13.57
C LEU A 134 13.18 -8.30 13.64
N ARG A 135 13.03 -9.41 12.91
CA ARG A 135 14.13 -10.31 12.57
C ARG A 135 14.87 -9.81 11.34
#